data_AF-A0A939IMY3-F1
#
_entry.id   AF-A0A939IMY3-F1
#
_cell.length_a   1.000
_cell.length_b   1.000
_cell.length_c   1.000
_cell.angle_alpha   90.00
_cell.angle_beta   90.00
_cell.angle_gamma   90.00
#
_symmetry.space_group_name_H-M   'P 1'
#
loop_
_entity.id
_entity.type
_entity.pdbx_description
1 polymer ?
#
loop_
_entity_poly.entity_id
_entity_poly.type
_entity_poly.pdbx_seq_one_letter_code
_entity_poly.pdbx_strand_id
1 'polypeptide(L)'
;MDLANLLLIPLIAAVLILALEKCLRRNHSSYPQARPYSGGGDLSSHAWCRFHVRYYPMALLLIAFEMEMMFMYPWAVVYVAEGIKALMEMGMFLTILALGIVYAWREGVFRWQ
;
A
#
# COMPACT_ATOMS: atom_id res chain seq x y z
N MET A 1 -10.46 -9.73 27.40
CA MET A 1 -10.41 -10.47 26.12
C MET A 1 -8.96 -10.44 25.67
N ASP A 2 -8.30 -11.59 25.60
CA ASP A 2 -6.88 -11.65 25.25
C ASP A 2 -6.63 -11.24 23.80
N LEU A 3 -5.42 -10.75 23.51
CA LEU A 3 -5.00 -10.31 22.18
C LEU A 3 -5.16 -11.43 21.13
N ALA A 4 -4.97 -12.68 21.56
CA ALA A 4 -5.26 -13.86 20.75
C ALA A 4 -6.73 -13.93 20.32
N ASN A 5 -7.67 -13.68 21.25
CA ASN A 5 -9.09 -13.75 20.95
C ASN A 5 -9.53 -12.63 20.00
N LEU A 6 -8.92 -11.45 20.11
CA LEU A 6 -9.21 -10.32 19.22
C LEU A 6 -8.83 -10.58 17.75
N LEU A 7 -7.79 -11.38 17.51
CA LEU A 7 -7.36 -11.76 16.15
C LEU A 7 -8.05 -13.03 15.63
N LEU A 8 -8.28 -14.01 16.50
CA LEU A 8 -8.83 -15.31 16.10
C LEU A 8 -10.32 -15.24 15.74
N ILE A 9 -11.12 -14.48 16.48
CA ILE A 9 -12.56 -14.35 16.23
C ILE A 9 -12.88 -13.83 14.82
N PRO A 10 -12.31 -12.70 14.34
CA PRO A 10 -12.61 -12.21 12.99
C PRO A 10 -12.07 -13.12 11.89
N LEU A 11 -10.92 -13.77 12.12
CA LEU A 11 -10.34 -14.73 11.17
C LEU A 11 -11.26 -15.94 10.98
N ILE A 12 -11.71 -16.53 12.09
CA ILE A 12 -12.63 -17.68 12.09
C ILE A 12 -13.96 -17.29 11.45
N ALA A 13 -14.50 -16.11 11.79
CA ALA A 13 -15.73 -15.60 11.19
C ALA A 13 -15.60 -15.45 9.66
N ALA A 14 -14.50 -14.86 9.17
CA ALA A 14 -14.26 -14.71 7.74
C ALA A 14 -14.17 -16.06 7.02
N VAL A 15 -13.45 -17.03 7.59
CA VAL A 15 -13.34 -18.38 7.03
C VAL A 15 -14.70 -19.09 7.01
N LEU A 16 -15.47 -18.98 8.09
CA LEU A 16 -16.79 -19.59 8.20
C LEU A 16 -17.76 -19.01 7.16
N ILE A 17 -17.75 -17.69 6.95
CA ILE A 17 -18.58 -17.01 5.95
C ILE A 17 -18.23 -17.49 4.55
N LEU A 18 -16.94 -17.53 4.20
CA LEU A 18 -16.50 -18.00 2.88
C LEU A 18 -16.81 -19.49 2.65
N ALA A 19 -16.68 -20.32 3.70
CA ALA A 19 -17.03 -21.74 3.63
C ALA A 19 -18.54 -21.95 3.44
N LEU A 20 -19.35 -21.19 4.17
CA LEU A 20 -20.81 -21.22 4.06
C LEU A 20 -21.26 -20.74 2.68
N GLU A 21 -20.67 -19.66 2.18
CA GLU A 21 -20.92 -19.15 0.82
C GLU A 21 -20.61 -20.24 -0.21
N LYS A 22 -19.43 -20.88 -0.13
CA LYS A 22 -19.05 -21.94 -1.06
C LYS A 22 -19.98 -23.16 -0.98
N CYS A 23 -20.49 -23.50 0.20
CA CYS A 23 -21.41 -24.61 0.41
C CYS A 23 -22.82 -24.31 -0.14
N LEU A 24 -23.33 -23.10 0.08
CA LEU A 24 -24.66 -22.67 -0.37
C LEU A 24 -24.69 -22.20 -1.83
N ARG A 25 -23.54 -21.83 -2.41
CA ARG A 25 -23.44 -21.31 -3.77
C ARG A 25 -23.83 -22.39 -4.78
N ARG A 26 -24.99 -22.20 -5.41
CA ARG A 26 -25.43 -23.04 -6.53
C ARG A 26 -24.63 -22.67 -7.77
N ASN A 27 -23.71 -23.55 -8.15
CA ASN A 27 -22.82 -23.28 -9.28
C ASN A 27 -23.55 -23.54 -10.59
N HIS A 28 -24.01 -22.48 -11.25
CA HIS A 28 -24.62 -22.54 -12.58
C HIS A 28 -23.96 -21.54 -13.54
N SER A 29 -22.64 -21.39 -13.44
CA SER A 29 -21.88 -20.52 -14.36
C SER A 29 -21.76 -21.22 -15.71
N SER A 30 -22.33 -20.63 -16.77
CA SER A 30 -22.08 -21.10 -18.15
C SER A 30 -20.79 -20.46 -18.68
N TYR A 31 -20.25 -21.03 -19.77
CA TYR A 31 -18.97 -20.58 -20.34
C TYR A 31 -18.86 -19.06 -20.57
N PRO A 32 -19.91 -18.33 -21.01
CA PRO A 32 -19.85 -16.87 -21.15
C PRO A 32 -19.72 -16.12 -19.81
N GLN A 33 -20.34 -16.59 -18.71
CA GLN A 33 -20.25 -15.96 -17.39
C GLN A 33 -18.91 -16.23 -16.69
N ALA A 34 -18.17 -17.24 -17.15
CA ALA A 34 -16.85 -17.59 -16.62
C ALA A 34 -15.71 -16.78 -17.27
N ARG A 35 -15.98 -15.94 -18.28
CA ARG A 35 -14.96 -15.11 -18.94
C ARG A 35 -14.79 -13.75 -18.25
N PRO A 36 -13.58 -13.16 -18.28
CA PRO A 36 -13.38 -11.77 -17.86
C PRO A 36 -14.30 -10.80 -18.61
N TYR A 37 -14.83 -9.81 -17.89
CA TYR A 37 -15.71 -8.81 -18.48
C TYR A 37 -14.94 -7.82 -19.36
N SER A 38 -15.33 -7.72 -20.62
CA SER A 38 -14.69 -6.92 -21.69
C SER A 38 -15.66 -5.93 -22.34
N GLY A 39 -16.79 -5.62 -21.70
CA GLY A 39 -17.81 -4.74 -22.27
C GLY A 39 -18.66 -5.37 -23.39
N GLY A 40 -18.60 -6.69 -23.57
CA GLY A 40 -19.41 -7.44 -24.55
C GLY A 40 -18.66 -7.88 -25.81
N GLY A 41 -17.39 -7.47 -25.98
CA GLY A 41 -16.50 -7.95 -27.05
C GLY A 41 -15.61 -9.11 -26.61
N ASP A 42 -14.88 -9.72 -27.55
CA ASP A 42 -13.84 -10.69 -27.19
C ASP A 42 -12.59 -10.02 -26.61
N LEU A 43 -11.82 -10.78 -25.84
CA LEU A 43 -10.58 -10.29 -25.21
C LEU A 43 -9.52 -10.01 -26.29
N SER A 44 -9.14 -8.75 -26.44
CA SER A 44 -8.11 -8.30 -27.40
C SER A 44 -6.69 -8.58 -26.92
N SER A 45 -6.48 -8.67 -25.61
CA SER A 45 -5.17 -8.83 -24.98
C SER A 45 -5.23 -9.88 -23.88
N HIS A 46 -4.13 -10.63 -23.71
CA HIS A 46 -3.95 -11.50 -22.57
C HIS A 46 -3.84 -10.69 -21.27
N ALA A 47 -4.25 -11.26 -20.14
CA ALA A 47 -4.25 -10.57 -18.84
C ALA A 47 -2.85 -10.17 -18.36
N TRP A 48 -1.82 -10.88 -18.81
CA TRP A 48 -0.41 -10.65 -18.44
C TRP A 48 0.34 -9.80 -19.48
N CYS A 49 -0.36 -8.90 -20.16
CA CYS A 49 0.28 -8.00 -21.11
C CYS A 49 1.11 -6.93 -20.38
N ARG A 50 2.15 -6.43 -21.03
CA ARG A 50 2.99 -5.37 -20.48
C ARG A 50 2.23 -4.06 -20.53
N PHE A 51 1.88 -3.52 -19.37
CA PHE A 51 1.33 -2.18 -19.25
C PHE A 51 2.45 -1.19 -18.92
N HIS A 52 2.38 0.00 -19.52
CA HIS A 52 3.29 1.08 -19.15
C HIS A 52 2.94 1.58 -17.75
N VAL A 53 3.74 1.17 -16.77
CA VAL A 53 3.58 1.59 -15.36
C VAL A 53 4.08 3.03 -15.23
N ARG A 54 3.17 4.01 -15.30
CA ARG A 54 3.53 5.44 -15.16
C ARG A 54 3.61 5.91 -13.70
N TYR A 55 3.14 5.10 -12.75
CA TYR A 55 3.08 5.43 -11.32
C TYR A 55 4.31 4.96 -10.51
N TYR A 56 5.34 4.38 -11.14
CA TYR A 56 6.54 3.92 -10.44
C TYR A 56 7.28 5.03 -9.65
N PRO A 57 7.36 6.30 -10.11
CA PRO A 57 8.06 7.33 -9.37
C PRO A 57 7.35 7.66 -8.05
N MET A 58 6.02 7.64 -8.06
CA MET A 58 5.20 7.82 -6.86
C MET A 58 5.42 6.68 -5.87
N ALA A 59 5.56 5.44 -6.35
CA ALA A 59 5.87 4.29 -5.50
C ALA A 59 7.27 4.39 -4.88
N LEU A 60 8.28 4.84 -5.65
CA LEU A 60 9.63 5.07 -5.13
C LEU A 60 9.65 6.19 -4.08
N LEU A 61 8.90 7.28 -4.30
CA LEU A 61 8.74 8.34 -3.31
C LEU A 61 8.04 7.85 -2.04
N LEU A 62 7.01 7.02 -2.17
CA LEU A 62 6.32 6.41 -1.03
C LEU A 62 7.30 5.54 -0.21
N ILE A 63 8.08 4.69 -0.86
CA ILE A 63 9.08 3.84 -0.19
C ILE A 63 10.12 4.70 0.53
N ALA A 64 10.61 5.76 -0.12
CA ALA A 64 11.53 6.69 0.52
C ALA A 64 10.91 7.34 1.76
N PHE A 65 9.66 7.79 1.67
CA PHE A 65 8.92 8.39 2.78
C PHE A 65 8.65 7.41 3.94
N GLU A 66 8.30 6.16 3.64
CA GLU A 66 8.10 5.14 4.68
C GLU A 66 9.39 4.81 5.43
N MET A 67 10.54 4.84 4.74
CA MET A 67 11.84 4.67 5.39
C MET A 67 12.15 5.81 6.38
N GLU A 68 11.64 7.03 6.16
CA GLU A 68 11.84 8.16 7.09
C GLU A 68 11.17 7.88 8.44
N MET A 69 9.95 7.33 8.40
CA MET A 69 9.18 6.99 9.59
C MET A 69 9.91 5.97 10.46
N MET A 70 10.65 5.03 9.85
CA MET A 70 11.50 4.09 10.57
C MET A 70 12.58 4.77 11.42
N PHE A 71 13.08 5.93 10.97
CA PHE A 71 14.04 6.75 11.74
C PHE A 71 13.35 7.66 12.77
N MET A 72 12.10 8.07 12.54
CA MET A 72 11.35 8.90 13.48
C MET A 72 11.03 8.20 14.80
N TYR A 73 10.71 6.90 14.76
CA TYR A 73 10.37 6.14 15.96
C TYR A 73 11.49 6.08 17.02
N PRO A 74 12.72 5.63 16.69
CA PRO A 74 13.81 5.61 17.65
C PRO A 74 14.24 7.02 18.07
N TRP A 75 14.18 8.00 17.16
CA TRP A 75 14.45 9.40 17.51
C TRP A 75 13.51 9.92 18.62
N ALA A 76 12.21 9.62 18.53
CA ALA A 76 11.24 10.06 19.53
C ALA A 76 11.55 9.53 20.94
N VAL A 77 12.16 8.33 21.02
CA VAL A 77 12.63 7.75 22.29
C VAL A 77 13.88 8.48 22.79
N VAL A 78 14.85 8.76 21.91
CA VAL A 78 16.11 9.45 22.25
C VAL A 78 15.89 10.91 22.64
N TYR A 79 14.87 11.56 22.07
CA TYR A 79 14.52 12.95 22.38
C TYR A 79 14.30 13.19 23.88
N VAL A 80 13.78 12.19 24.61
CA VAL A 80 13.58 12.29 26.06
C VAL A 80 14.91 12.46 26.82
N ALA A 81 16.00 11.88 26.32
CA ALA A 81 17.32 11.96 26.94
C ALA A 81 18.14 13.17 26.46
N GLU A 82 18.11 13.48 25.16
CA GLU A 82 18.99 14.48 24.51
C GLU A 82 18.32 15.84 24.26
N GLY A 83 16.98 15.92 24.37
CA GLY A 83 16.21 17.15 24.24
C GLY A 83 16.47 17.91 22.93
N ILE A 84 16.95 19.14 23.05
CA ILE A 84 17.11 20.08 21.93
C ILE A 84 18.15 19.60 20.90
N LYS A 85 19.21 18.88 21.32
CA LYS A 85 20.22 18.36 20.37
C LYS A 85 19.59 17.37 19.39
N ALA A 86 18.85 16.40 19.93
CA ALA A 86 18.10 15.45 19.12
C ALA A 86 17.08 16.16 18.22
N LEU A 87 16.46 17.26 18.68
CA LEU A 87 15.55 18.04 17.82
C LEU A 87 16.27 18.67 16.62
N MET A 88 17.47 19.22 16.80
CA MET A 88 18.24 19.80 15.71
C MET A 88 18.69 18.74 14.69
N GLU A 89 19.16 17.58 15.17
CA GLU A 89 19.55 16.46 14.31
C GLU A 89 18.36 15.97 13.47
N MET A 90 17.19 15.86 14.07
CA MET A 90 15.97 15.46 13.37
C MET A 90 15.44 16.52 12.43
N GLY A 91 15.51 17.80 12.82
CA GLY A 91 15.17 18.91 11.95
C GLY A 91 16.06 18.94 10.71
N MET A 92 17.37 18.69 10.87
CA MET A 92 18.31 18.55 9.76
C MET A 92 17.94 17.37 8.85
N PHE A 93 17.66 16.21 9.43
CA PHE A 93 17.21 15.03 8.70
C PHE A 93 15.95 15.34 7.87
N LEU A 94 14.87 15.78 8.50
CA LEU A 94 13.62 16.13 7.81
C LEU A 94 13.81 17.18 6.72
N THR A 95 14.69 18.16 6.93
CA THR A 95 14.98 19.19 5.91
C THR A 95 15.60 18.58 4.66
N ILE A 96 16.55 17.66 4.81
CA ILE A 96 17.21 17.00 3.67
C ILE A 96 16.18 16.20 2.84
N LEU A 97 15.26 15.50 3.51
CA LEU A 97 14.25 14.69 2.82
C LEU A 97 13.15 15.56 2.19
N ALA A 98 12.72 16.63 2.87
CA ALA A 98 11.82 17.63 2.30
C ALA A 98 12.40 18.26 1.03
N LEU A 99 13.71 18.51 0.97
CA LEU A 99 14.38 18.97 -0.25
C LEU A 99 14.28 17.95 -1.39
N GLY A 100 14.39 16.65 -1.09
CA GLY A 100 14.16 15.57 -2.06
C GLY A 100 12.75 15.58 -2.65
N ILE A 101 11.73 15.81 -1.81
CA ILE A 101 10.33 15.92 -2.26
C ILE A 101 10.14 17.18 -3.12
N VAL A 102 10.69 18.32 -2.70
CA VAL A 102 10.62 19.58 -3.47
C VAL A 102 11.29 19.40 -4.84
N TYR A 103 12.44 18.72 -4.89
CA TYR A 103 13.11 18.40 -6.15
C TYR A 103 12.23 17.53 -7.06
N ALA A 104 11.66 16.44 -6.54
CA ALA A 104 10.76 15.57 -7.29
C ALA A 104 9.52 16.32 -7.81
N TRP A 105 9.01 17.29 -7.05
CA TRP A 105 7.94 18.16 -7.50
C TRP A 105 8.38 19.03 -8.68
N ARG A 106 9.56 19.66 -8.59
CA ARG A 106 10.09 20.48 -9.70
C ARG A 106 10.28 19.69 -10.98
N GLU A 107 10.67 18.42 -10.87
CA GLU A 107 10.85 17.51 -12.01
C GLU A 107 9.51 17.04 -12.62
N GLY A 108 8.38 17.44 -12.02
CA GLY A 108 7.05 17.11 -12.55
C GLY A 108 6.66 15.66 -12.35
N VAL A 109 7.27 14.96 -11.39
CA VAL A 109 7.01 13.55 -11.08
C VAL A 109 5.54 13.28 -10.75
N PHE A 110 4.83 14.30 -10.25
CA PHE A 110 3.40 14.23 -9.92
C PHE A 110 2.47 14.55 -11.10
N ARG A 111 3.01 14.86 -12.28
CA ARG A 111 2.19 15.15 -13.47
C ARG A 111 1.79 13.85 -14.14
N TRP A 112 0.50 13.56 -14.10
CA TRP A 112 -0.11 12.43 -14.79
C TRP A 112 -0.28 12.79 -16.27
N GLN A 113 0.35 12.01 -17.15
CA GLN A 113 0.11 11.98 -18.60
C GLN A 113 -0.40 10.59 -18.98
#